data_AF-A0A2G0WHF9-F1
#
_entry.id   AF-A0A2G0WHF9-F1
#
_cell.length_a   1.000
_cell.length_b   1.000
_cell.length_c   1.000
_cell.angle_alpha   90.00
_cell.angle_beta   90.00
_cell.angle_gamma   90.00
#
_symmetry.space_group_name_H-M   'P 1'
#
loop_
_entity.id
_entity.type
_entity.pdbx_description
1 polymer ?
#
loop_
_entity_poly.entity_id
_entity_poly.type
_entity_poly.pdbx_seq_one_letter_code
_entity_poly.pdbx_strand_id
1 'polypeptide(L)'
;MAAAFVWSVAALAENKSYDLHPAFNDAIKAEFTQVIGNNGETVSAVLVDKNGNQFNLPDTCEPEGGNAALKDAFIVNAKKAYFLFICAWPVRHPGLGLNGTQYETFVYEGDTLGQLKKNVAFSQALSGYEGSLEEGGVSYAWYLPRQIASQKVTELELGNPTDSLGLAHHVVLARLKDKDYAGVKAYLDPDRLDQLNKDFPVNTSNCIIYNDFGYALAQAGDNASAYKLLKAVELVSPDRIVLKLNIADVLWSSDKSASRIYYKKYDESMRQAGKEKLIPRRVVDRINSI
;
A
#
# COMPACT_ATOMS: atom_id res chain seq x y z
N MET A 1 58.60 -13.79 23.06
CA MET A 1 57.27 -13.31 23.54
C MET A 1 56.65 -12.49 22.43
N ALA A 2 55.72 -13.07 21.68
CA ALA A 2 54.93 -12.33 20.70
C ALA A 2 53.52 -12.22 21.28
N ALA A 3 53.13 -11.01 21.65
CA ALA A 3 51.80 -10.72 22.16
C ALA A 3 50.82 -10.70 20.97
N ALA A 4 49.89 -11.64 20.94
CA ALA A 4 48.77 -11.62 20.03
C ALA A 4 47.76 -10.56 20.51
N PHE A 5 47.62 -9.48 19.74
CA PHE A 5 46.52 -8.54 19.90
C PHE A 5 45.24 -9.18 19.36
N VAL A 6 44.36 -9.60 20.26
CA VAL A 6 42.98 -9.96 19.92
C VAL A 6 42.22 -8.66 19.73
N TRP A 7 41.89 -8.32 18.49
CA TRP A 7 40.92 -7.28 18.19
C TRP A 7 39.52 -7.85 18.47
N SER A 8 38.93 -7.48 19.62
CA SER A 8 37.50 -7.64 19.83
C SER A 8 36.76 -6.72 18.88
N VAL A 9 36.10 -7.30 17.88
CA VAL A 9 35.12 -6.59 17.06
C VAL A 9 33.91 -6.35 17.96
N ALA A 10 33.77 -5.12 18.48
CA ALA A 10 32.52 -4.70 19.10
C ALA A 10 31.46 -4.71 18.00
N ALA A 11 30.48 -5.62 18.11
CA ALA A 11 29.29 -5.58 17.27
C ALA A 11 28.60 -4.23 17.49
N LEU A 12 28.58 -3.39 16.46
CA LEU A 12 27.86 -2.12 16.48
C LEU A 12 26.36 -2.44 16.41
N ALA A 13 25.70 -2.44 17.57
CA ALA A 13 24.24 -2.47 17.62
C ALA A 13 23.71 -1.09 17.19
N GLU A 14 22.98 -1.04 16.08
CA GLU A 14 22.23 0.15 15.70
C GLU A 14 20.89 0.13 16.44
N ASN A 15 20.63 1.18 17.21
CA ASN A 15 19.38 1.34 17.96
C ASN A 15 18.50 2.38 17.26
N LYS A 16 17.27 2.00 16.94
CA LYS A 16 16.23 2.92 16.44
C LYS A 16 15.15 3.09 17.49
N SER A 17 14.64 4.31 17.63
CA SER A 17 13.56 4.62 18.56
C SER A 17 12.41 5.32 17.84
N TYR A 18 11.19 4.97 18.21
CA TYR A 18 9.95 5.53 17.66
C TYR A 18 9.09 6.03 18.81
N ASP A 19 8.76 7.31 18.78
CA ASP A 19 7.80 7.88 19.72
C ASP A 19 6.39 7.37 19.41
N LEU A 20 5.69 6.94 20.46
CA LEU A 20 4.35 6.42 20.39
C LEU A 20 3.36 7.51 20.81
N HIS A 21 2.75 8.16 19.82
CA HIS A 21 1.72 9.16 20.05
C HIS A 21 0.42 8.85 19.28
N PRO A 22 -0.72 8.64 19.97
CA PRO A 22 -0.87 8.51 21.42
C PRO A 22 -0.11 7.28 21.96
N ALA A 23 0.05 7.17 23.29
CA ALA A 23 0.72 6.03 23.91
C ALA A 23 -0.03 4.71 23.62
N PHE A 24 0.72 3.60 23.50
CA PHE A 24 0.16 2.25 23.44
C PHE A 24 0.14 1.66 24.84
N ASN A 25 -1.04 1.53 25.44
CA ASN A 25 -1.16 1.34 26.89
C ASN A 25 -0.35 2.43 27.62
N ASP A 26 0.63 2.06 28.44
CA ASP A 26 1.54 2.99 29.11
C ASP A 26 2.86 3.25 28.34
N ALA A 27 3.07 2.59 27.20
CA ALA A 27 4.30 2.73 26.41
C ALA A 27 4.29 4.02 25.60
N ILE A 28 5.33 4.83 25.79
CA ILE A 28 5.52 6.13 25.13
C ILE A 28 6.53 6.08 23.98
N LYS A 29 7.34 5.01 23.90
CA LYS A 29 8.27 4.76 22.80
C LYS A 29 8.48 3.27 22.57
N ALA A 30 8.86 2.93 21.35
CA ALA A 30 9.37 1.62 20.98
C ALA A 30 10.86 1.76 20.61
N GLU A 31 11.71 0.89 21.16
CA GLU A 31 13.14 0.81 20.86
C GLU A 31 13.45 -0.50 20.17
N PHE A 32 14.22 -0.42 19.10
CA PHE A 32 14.60 -1.56 18.27
C PHE A 32 16.11 -1.69 18.29
N THR A 33 16.58 -2.89 18.60
CA THR A 33 18.01 -3.21 18.65
C THR A 33 18.35 -4.18 17.53
N GLN A 34 19.30 -3.79 16.68
CA GLN A 34 19.80 -4.65 15.63
C GLN A 34 21.01 -5.45 16.14
N VAL A 35 20.93 -6.78 16.05
CA VAL A 35 21.99 -7.69 16.52
C VAL A 35 22.54 -8.48 15.34
N ILE A 36 23.86 -8.45 15.17
CA ILE A 36 24.54 -9.22 14.13
C ILE A 36 24.71 -10.66 14.64
N GLY A 37 24.03 -11.61 14.00
CA GLY A 37 24.15 -13.04 14.26
C GLY A 37 24.85 -13.80 13.12
N ASN A 38 25.12 -15.09 13.34
CA ASN A 38 25.77 -15.94 12.33
C ASN A 38 24.93 -16.14 11.04
N ASN A 39 23.60 -15.95 11.13
CA ASN A 39 22.65 -16.15 10.03
C ASN A 39 22.19 -14.83 9.39
N GLY A 40 22.74 -13.69 9.81
CA GLY A 40 22.31 -12.36 9.39
C GLY A 40 22.01 -11.44 10.57
N GLU A 41 21.60 -10.22 10.24
CA GLU A 41 21.19 -9.22 11.23
C GLU A 41 19.73 -9.45 11.64
N THR A 42 19.49 -9.53 12.94
CA THR A 42 18.16 -9.65 13.53
C THR A 42 17.74 -8.35 14.19
N VAL A 43 16.43 -8.08 14.25
CA VAL A 43 15.89 -6.88 14.94
C VAL A 43 14.96 -7.33 16.05
N SER A 44 15.32 -7.00 17.30
CA SER A 44 14.45 -7.18 18.47
C SER A 44 13.83 -5.86 18.89
N ALA A 45 12.68 -5.92 19.56
CA ALA A 45 11.90 -4.75 19.94
C ALA A 45 11.56 -4.73 21.43
N VAL A 46 11.61 -3.54 22.02
CA VAL A 46 11.27 -3.26 23.42
C VAL A 46 10.32 -2.07 23.46
N LEU A 47 9.22 -2.20 24.20
CA LEU A 47 8.36 -1.07 24.53
C LEU A 47 8.81 -0.44 25.84
N VAL A 48 8.87 0.89 25.89
CA VAL A 48 9.32 1.63 27.07
C VAL A 48 8.20 2.52 27.59
N ASP A 49 7.87 2.35 28.87
CA ASP A 49 6.86 3.17 29.54
C ASP A 49 7.40 4.55 29.96
N LYS A 50 6.50 5.41 30.45
CA LYS A 50 6.85 6.75 30.97
C LYS A 50 7.85 6.75 32.14
N ASN A 51 8.02 5.64 32.83
CA ASN A 51 8.94 5.48 33.95
C ASN A 51 10.30 4.91 33.51
N GLY A 52 10.44 4.56 32.23
CA GLY A 52 11.65 3.93 31.68
C GLY A 52 11.67 2.40 31.84
N ASN A 53 10.58 1.77 32.30
CA ASN A 53 10.51 0.31 32.36
C ASN A 53 10.43 -0.26 30.94
N GLN A 54 11.18 -1.34 30.72
CA GLN A 54 11.31 -1.99 29.43
C GLN A 54 10.49 -3.29 29.38
N PHE A 55 9.73 -3.46 28.30
CA PHE A 55 8.90 -4.62 28.03
C PHE A 55 9.30 -5.23 26.70
N ASN A 56 9.99 -6.38 26.73
CA ASN A 56 10.47 -7.06 25.54
C ASN A 56 9.29 -7.64 24.74
N LEU A 57 9.29 -7.42 23.43
CA LEU A 57 8.42 -8.16 22.53
C LEU A 57 9.09 -9.50 22.21
N PRO A 58 8.34 -10.61 22.24
CA PRO A 58 8.91 -11.95 22.12
C PRO A 58 9.42 -12.27 20.72
N ASP A 59 8.89 -11.61 19.69
CA ASP A 59 9.30 -11.86 18.31
C ASP A 59 10.53 -11.02 17.95
N THR A 60 11.41 -11.64 17.17
CA THR A 60 12.57 -11.01 16.55
C THR A 60 12.40 -11.10 15.04
N CYS A 61 12.76 -10.05 14.31
CA CYS A 61 12.84 -10.13 12.86
C CYS A 61 14.04 -10.97 12.49
N GLU A 62 13.80 -12.23 12.15
CA GLU A 62 14.81 -13.21 11.78
C GLU A 62 14.70 -13.50 10.29
N PRO A 63 15.60 -12.93 9.47
CA PRO A 63 15.52 -13.14 8.03
C PRO A 63 15.97 -14.56 7.67
N GLU A 64 15.33 -15.18 6.68
CA GLU A 64 15.81 -16.44 6.05
C GLU A 64 17.04 -16.20 5.13
N GLY A 65 17.83 -15.17 5.42
CA GLY A 65 18.95 -14.68 4.62
C GLY A 65 18.94 -13.17 4.41
N GLY A 66 20.12 -12.57 4.33
CA GLY A 66 20.28 -11.12 4.26
C GLY A 66 20.19 -10.44 5.62
N ASN A 67 20.02 -9.11 5.62
CA ASN A 67 19.96 -8.31 6.83
C ASN A 67 18.53 -7.77 7.02
N ALA A 68 17.91 -8.10 8.14
CA ALA A 68 16.61 -7.53 8.49
C ALA A 68 16.77 -6.04 8.82
N ALA A 69 15.87 -5.23 8.27
CA ALA A 69 15.79 -3.81 8.55
C ALA A 69 14.38 -3.45 9.02
N LEU A 70 14.30 -2.69 10.10
CA LEU A 70 13.06 -2.05 10.51
C LEU A 70 12.64 -1.00 9.47
N LYS A 71 11.40 -1.09 9.00
CA LYS A 71 10.79 -0.16 8.06
C LYS A 71 9.90 0.85 8.75
N ASP A 72 9.06 0.40 9.66
CA ASP A 72 8.13 1.27 10.37
C ASP A 72 7.69 0.67 11.71
N ALA A 73 7.24 1.53 12.62
CA ALA A 73 6.59 1.14 13.86
C ALA A 73 5.56 2.21 14.25
N PHE A 74 4.33 1.79 14.54
CA PHE A 74 3.22 2.70 14.81
C PHE A 74 2.06 2.00 15.53
N ILE A 75 1.07 2.80 15.92
CA ILE A 75 -0.13 2.34 16.62
C ILE A 75 -1.33 2.46 15.70
N VAL A 76 -2.20 1.45 15.76
CA VAL A 76 -3.51 1.48 15.15
C VAL A 76 -4.56 1.47 16.26
N ASN A 77 -5.37 2.52 16.32
CA ASN A 77 -6.50 2.61 17.23
C ASN A 77 -7.78 2.24 16.48
N ALA A 78 -8.21 0.98 16.61
CA ALA A 78 -9.50 0.48 16.14
C ALA A 78 -10.47 0.38 17.35
N LYS A 79 -11.27 -0.69 17.49
CA LYS A 79 -12.00 -0.93 18.76
C LYS A 79 -11.02 -1.20 19.89
N LYS A 80 -9.88 -1.81 19.58
CA LYS A 80 -8.70 -1.92 20.46
C LYS A 80 -7.52 -1.15 19.89
N ALA A 81 -6.55 -0.85 20.75
CA ALA A 81 -5.25 -0.40 20.31
C ALA A 81 -4.39 -1.61 19.90
N TYR A 82 -3.68 -1.46 18.80
CA TYR A 82 -2.70 -2.43 18.30
C TYR A 82 -1.36 -1.73 18.13
N PHE A 83 -0.27 -2.37 18.57
CA PHE A 83 1.08 -1.94 18.24
C PHE A 83 1.59 -2.75 17.05
N LEU A 84 2.10 -2.05 16.04
CA LEU A 84 2.61 -2.65 14.82
C LEU A 84 4.07 -2.25 14.61
N PHE A 85 4.86 -3.19 14.10
CA PHE A 85 6.10 -2.86 13.42
C PHE A 85 6.31 -3.75 12.20
N ILE A 86 7.02 -3.19 11.22
CA ILE A 86 7.26 -3.83 9.93
C ILE A 86 8.76 -3.99 9.76
N CYS A 87 9.18 -5.23 9.57
CA CYS A 87 10.53 -5.56 9.16
C CYS A 87 10.57 -5.94 7.69
N ALA A 88 11.72 -5.73 7.08
CA ALA A 88 11.94 -6.15 5.70
C ALA A 88 13.37 -6.60 5.47
N TRP A 89 13.55 -7.57 4.59
CA TRP A 89 14.86 -8.05 4.15
C TRP A 89 14.84 -8.45 2.68
N PRO A 90 15.98 -8.33 1.98
CA PRO A 90 16.08 -8.78 0.60
C PRO A 90 16.04 -10.30 0.53
N VAL A 91 15.25 -10.83 -0.40
CA VAL A 91 15.22 -12.27 -0.74
C VAL A 91 15.78 -12.43 -2.15
N ARG A 92 16.84 -13.24 -2.28
CA ARG A 92 17.53 -13.46 -3.56
C ARG A 92 17.93 -14.92 -3.72
N HIS A 93 17.20 -15.62 -4.60
CA HIS A 93 17.54 -16.96 -5.03
C HIS A 93 17.54 -17.01 -6.57
N PRO A 94 18.66 -16.65 -7.22
CA PRO A 94 18.74 -16.62 -8.69
C PRO A 94 18.40 -17.96 -9.34
N GLY A 95 18.78 -19.09 -8.70
CA GLY A 95 18.45 -20.43 -9.18
C GLY A 95 16.96 -20.78 -9.16
N LEU A 96 16.18 -20.06 -8.35
CA LEU A 96 14.72 -20.17 -8.27
C LEU A 96 14.02 -18.95 -8.87
N GLY A 97 14.73 -18.02 -9.53
CA GLY A 97 14.10 -16.80 -10.08
C GLY A 97 13.56 -15.80 -9.05
N LEU A 98 13.79 -16.02 -7.75
CA LEU A 98 13.32 -15.12 -6.69
C LEU A 98 14.26 -13.93 -6.52
N ASN A 99 13.73 -12.73 -6.63
CA ASN A 99 14.42 -11.49 -6.35
C ASN A 99 13.42 -10.41 -5.91
N GLY A 100 13.51 -10.03 -4.64
CA GLY A 100 12.54 -9.11 -4.06
C GLY A 100 12.85 -8.76 -2.61
N THR A 101 11.82 -8.29 -1.93
CA THR A 101 11.85 -7.92 -0.52
C THR A 101 10.72 -8.64 0.19
N GLN A 102 11.07 -9.39 1.24
CA GLN A 102 10.09 -9.91 2.18
C GLN A 102 9.76 -8.79 3.17
N TYR A 103 8.47 -8.60 3.44
CA TYR A 103 7.98 -7.74 4.50
C TYR A 103 7.23 -8.60 5.52
N GLU A 104 7.63 -8.51 6.78
CA GLU A 104 6.92 -9.12 7.89
C GLU A 104 6.38 -8.03 8.82
N THR A 105 5.07 -8.06 9.02
CA THR A 105 4.37 -7.16 9.92
C THR A 105 4.03 -7.91 11.21
N PHE A 106 4.46 -7.38 12.34
CA PHE A 106 4.13 -7.90 13.66
C PHE A 106 3.04 -7.03 14.26
N VAL A 107 1.93 -7.66 14.65
CA VAL A 107 0.77 -6.97 15.26
C VAL A 107 0.58 -7.48 16.67
N TYR A 108 0.69 -6.60 17.66
CA TYR A 108 0.49 -6.91 19.08
C TYR A 108 -0.78 -6.28 19.62
N GLU A 109 -1.47 -7.02 20.48
CA GLU A 109 -2.60 -6.55 21.26
C GLU A 109 -2.45 -6.95 22.74
N GLY A 110 -3.15 -6.25 23.62
CA GLY A 110 -3.24 -6.59 25.05
C GLY A 110 -3.58 -5.36 25.88
N ASP A 111 -4.24 -5.57 27.01
CA ASP A 111 -4.71 -4.48 27.89
C ASP A 111 -3.58 -3.86 28.71
N THR A 112 -2.47 -4.59 28.89
CA THR A 112 -1.27 -4.14 29.62
C THR A 112 0.00 -4.57 28.91
N LEU A 113 1.10 -3.85 29.13
CA LEU A 113 2.41 -4.16 28.51
C LEU A 113 2.97 -5.53 28.94
N GLY A 114 2.61 -6.03 30.11
CA GLY A 114 3.03 -7.34 30.60
C GLY A 114 2.24 -8.53 30.03
N GLN A 115 1.16 -8.28 29.28
CA GLN A 115 0.25 -9.30 28.75
C GLN A 115 0.09 -9.21 27.22
N LEU A 116 1.06 -8.58 26.55
CA LEU A 116 1.02 -8.46 25.10
C LEU A 116 1.10 -9.83 24.43
N LYS A 117 0.26 -10.03 23.42
CA LYS A 117 0.26 -11.21 22.58
C LYS A 117 0.30 -10.81 21.12
N LYS A 118 1.05 -11.57 20.31
CA LYS A 118 1.03 -11.42 18.85
C LYS A 118 -0.31 -11.88 18.32
N ASN A 119 -0.97 -11.02 17.54
CA ASN A 119 -2.10 -11.41 16.72
C ASN A 119 -1.56 -12.01 15.41
N VAL A 120 -1.43 -13.34 15.39
CA VAL A 120 -0.84 -14.07 14.26
C VAL A 120 -1.62 -13.86 12.96
N ALA A 121 -2.96 -13.88 13.03
CA ALA A 121 -3.81 -13.71 11.85
C ALA A 121 -3.62 -12.32 11.20
N PHE A 122 -3.56 -11.26 12.01
CA PHE A 122 -3.36 -9.91 11.50
C PHE A 122 -1.94 -9.72 10.99
N SER A 123 -0.95 -10.26 11.73
CA SER A 123 0.46 -10.24 11.33
C SER A 123 0.64 -10.86 9.94
N GLN A 124 0.05 -12.04 9.71
CA GLN A 124 0.09 -12.73 8.41
C GLN A 124 -0.64 -11.95 7.31
N ALA A 125 -1.83 -11.42 7.60
CA ALA A 125 -2.62 -10.69 6.62
C ALA A 125 -1.97 -9.37 6.14
N LEU A 126 -1.16 -8.73 6.99
CA LEU A 126 -0.42 -7.51 6.65
C LEU A 126 1.00 -7.76 6.13
N SER A 127 1.52 -8.98 6.27
CA SER A 127 2.82 -9.37 5.71
C SER A 127 2.73 -9.65 4.22
N GLY A 128 3.85 -9.61 3.51
CA GLY A 128 3.85 -9.89 2.09
C GLY A 128 5.23 -9.84 1.46
N TYR A 129 5.34 -10.42 0.27
CA TYR A 129 6.54 -10.39 -0.56
C TYR A 129 6.32 -9.46 -1.76
N GLU A 130 7.32 -8.63 -2.07
CA GLU A 130 7.34 -7.79 -3.26
C GLU A 130 8.55 -8.12 -4.12
N GLY A 131 8.32 -8.63 -5.33
CA GLY A 131 9.39 -9.01 -6.26
C GLY A 131 9.02 -10.18 -7.16
N SER A 132 10.02 -10.72 -7.86
CA SER A 132 9.84 -11.82 -8.80
C SER A 132 9.60 -13.16 -8.08
N LEU A 133 8.75 -13.99 -8.68
CA LEU A 133 8.37 -15.34 -8.25
C LEU A 133 9.04 -16.40 -9.13
N GLU A 134 9.02 -17.65 -8.67
CA GLU A 134 9.76 -18.75 -9.32
C GLU A 134 9.35 -19.03 -10.77
N GLU A 135 8.07 -18.82 -11.08
CA GLU A 135 7.49 -19.08 -12.41
C GLU A 135 7.43 -17.81 -13.29
N GLY A 136 8.21 -16.76 -12.96
CA GLY A 136 8.26 -15.51 -13.73
C GLY A 136 7.12 -14.52 -13.43
N GLY A 137 6.30 -14.82 -12.40
CA GLY A 137 5.32 -13.88 -11.85
C GLY A 137 5.95 -12.79 -10.98
N VAL A 138 5.12 -11.85 -10.54
CA VAL A 138 5.50 -10.79 -9.59
C VAL A 138 4.50 -10.78 -8.46
N SER A 139 4.99 -10.72 -7.22
CA SER A 139 4.19 -10.50 -6.01
C SER A 139 4.31 -9.05 -5.56
N TYR A 140 3.33 -8.59 -4.79
CA TYR A 140 3.27 -7.23 -4.26
C TYR A 140 2.86 -7.25 -2.78
N ALA A 141 3.48 -6.39 -1.98
CA ALA A 141 3.13 -6.20 -0.58
C ALA A 141 2.16 -5.02 -0.44
N TRP A 142 0.89 -5.28 -0.17
CA TRP A 142 -0.17 -4.26 -0.33
C TRP A 142 -0.29 -3.27 0.83
N TYR A 143 -0.01 -3.72 2.06
CA TYR A 143 -0.44 -3.01 3.28
C TYR A 143 0.71 -2.31 4.02
N LEU A 144 1.76 -1.89 3.31
CA LEU A 144 2.92 -1.24 3.93
C LEU A 144 2.66 0.19 4.42
N PRO A 145 1.92 1.06 3.69
CA PRO A 145 1.67 2.41 4.17
C PRO A 145 0.77 2.42 5.42
N ARG A 146 1.14 3.21 6.45
CA ARG A 146 0.41 3.26 7.74
C ARG A 146 -1.10 3.39 7.59
N GLN A 147 -1.58 4.29 6.72
CA GLN A 147 -3.02 4.51 6.51
C GLN A 147 -3.72 3.23 6.01
N ILE A 148 -3.09 2.51 5.09
CA ILE A 148 -3.61 1.27 4.50
C ILE A 148 -3.56 0.15 5.54
N ALA A 149 -2.44 -0.01 6.25
CA ALA A 149 -2.29 -0.97 7.34
C ALA A 149 -3.36 -0.77 8.43
N SER A 150 -3.55 0.46 8.90
CA SER A 150 -4.54 0.82 9.92
C SER A 150 -5.97 0.45 9.50
N GLN A 151 -6.32 0.74 8.25
CA GLN A 151 -7.63 0.38 7.73
C GLN A 151 -7.78 -1.14 7.59
N LYS A 152 -6.74 -1.85 7.13
CA LYS A 152 -6.76 -3.31 7.04
C LYS A 152 -6.94 -3.96 8.41
N VAL A 153 -6.23 -3.50 9.44
CA VAL A 153 -6.41 -3.96 10.83
C VAL A 153 -7.85 -3.74 11.30
N THR A 154 -8.43 -2.58 11.01
CA THR A 154 -9.82 -2.28 11.37
C THR A 154 -10.81 -3.22 10.67
N GLU A 155 -10.61 -3.52 9.39
CA GLU A 155 -11.43 -4.49 8.66
C GLU A 155 -11.31 -5.90 9.23
N LEU A 156 -10.10 -6.34 9.54
CA LEU A 156 -9.85 -7.64 10.17
C LEU A 156 -10.48 -7.75 11.56
N GLU A 157 -10.44 -6.69 12.37
CA GLU A 157 -11.11 -6.63 13.68
C GLU A 157 -12.65 -6.70 13.57
N LEU A 158 -13.20 -6.21 12.45
CA LEU A 158 -14.61 -6.37 12.12
C LEU A 158 -14.95 -7.75 11.53
N GLY A 159 -13.97 -8.63 11.34
CA GLY A 159 -14.15 -9.95 10.74
C GLY A 159 -14.25 -9.93 9.21
N ASN A 160 -13.78 -8.86 8.56
CA ASN A 160 -13.82 -8.68 7.11
C ASN A 160 -12.42 -8.96 6.52
N PRO A 161 -12.17 -10.16 5.98
CA PRO A 161 -10.87 -10.49 5.39
C PRO A 161 -10.68 -9.87 3.99
N THR A 162 -11.76 -9.55 3.30
CA THR A 162 -11.76 -8.92 1.98
C THR A 162 -11.67 -7.41 2.11
N ASP A 163 -10.84 -6.77 1.27
CA ASP A 163 -10.69 -5.32 1.29
C ASP A 163 -12.00 -4.63 0.92
N SER A 164 -12.41 -3.64 1.71
CA SER A 164 -13.52 -2.77 1.31
C SER A 164 -13.17 -1.97 0.07
N LEU A 165 -14.18 -1.43 -0.62
CA LEU A 165 -13.97 -0.50 -1.73
C LEU A 165 -13.11 0.71 -1.32
N GLY A 166 -13.24 1.18 -0.07
CA GLY A 166 -12.43 2.27 0.46
C GLY A 166 -10.96 1.89 0.66
N LEU A 167 -10.68 0.68 1.16
CA LEU A 167 -9.31 0.21 1.31
C LEU A 167 -8.66 -0.01 -0.07
N ALA A 168 -9.39 -0.63 -0.99
CA ALA A 168 -8.96 -0.79 -2.37
C ALA A 168 -8.63 0.54 -3.02
N HIS A 169 -9.44 1.58 -2.76
CA HIS A 169 -9.15 2.93 -3.21
C HIS A 169 -7.82 3.46 -2.70
N HIS A 170 -7.53 3.34 -1.40
CA HIS A 170 -6.27 3.81 -0.84
C HIS A 170 -5.06 3.04 -1.38
N VAL A 171 -5.17 1.72 -1.57
CA VAL A 171 -4.09 0.91 -2.18
C VAL A 171 -3.77 1.39 -3.59
N VAL A 172 -4.78 1.57 -4.43
CA VAL A 172 -4.60 2.02 -5.82
C VAL A 172 -4.00 3.41 -5.87
N LEU A 173 -4.49 4.35 -5.04
CA LEU A 173 -3.95 5.71 -4.99
C LEU A 173 -2.49 5.73 -4.51
N ALA A 174 -2.12 4.90 -3.54
CA ALA A 174 -0.74 4.80 -3.07
C ALA A 174 0.18 4.29 -4.20
N ARG A 175 -0.19 3.20 -4.87
CA ARG A 175 0.58 2.64 -5.99
C ARG A 175 0.67 3.61 -7.16
N LEU A 176 -0.43 4.30 -7.49
CA LEU A 176 -0.47 5.29 -8.55
C LEU A 176 0.44 6.49 -8.25
N LYS A 177 0.44 6.98 -7.00
CA LYS A 177 1.32 8.08 -6.55
C LYS A 177 2.79 7.75 -6.77
N ASP A 178 3.17 6.51 -6.50
CA ASP A 178 4.54 6.00 -6.68
C ASP A 178 4.84 5.60 -8.14
N LYS A 179 3.87 5.78 -9.05
CA LYS A 179 3.92 5.36 -10.46
C LYS A 179 4.18 3.86 -10.63
N ASP A 180 3.79 3.07 -9.63
CA ASP A 180 3.82 1.61 -9.70
C ASP A 180 2.62 1.09 -10.51
N TYR A 181 2.70 1.29 -11.82
CA TYR A 181 1.67 0.88 -12.77
C TYR A 181 1.50 -0.64 -12.85
N ALA A 182 2.56 -1.41 -12.57
CA ALA A 182 2.47 -2.86 -12.52
C ALA A 182 1.65 -3.30 -11.29
N GLY A 183 1.92 -2.72 -10.13
CA GLY A 183 1.13 -2.91 -8.91
C GLY A 183 -0.32 -2.45 -9.04
N VAL A 184 -0.59 -1.32 -9.73
CA VAL A 184 -1.96 -0.89 -10.02
C VAL A 184 -2.72 -1.95 -10.82
N LYS A 185 -2.13 -2.49 -11.90
CA LYS A 185 -2.77 -3.53 -12.72
C LYS A 185 -2.92 -4.85 -11.98
N ALA A 186 -1.92 -5.24 -11.20
CA ALA A 186 -1.97 -6.46 -10.41
C ALA A 186 -3.02 -6.37 -9.30
N TYR A 187 -3.19 -5.19 -8.69
CA TYR A 187 -4.21 -4.98 -7.68
C TYR A 187 -5.62 -4.85 -8.29
N LEU A 188 -5.77 -4.20 -9.43
CA LEU A 188 -7.05 -4.07 -10.14
C LEU A 188 -7.15 -5.07 -11.29
N ASP A 189 -6.76 -6.32 -11.06
CA ASP A 189 -6.93 -7.37 -12.05
C ASP A 189 -8.43 -7.62 -12.34
N PRO A 190 -8.79 -8.22 -13.49
CA PRO A 190 -10.18 -8.41 -13.87
C PRO A 190 -11.03 -9.17 -12.83
N ASP A 191 -10.49 -10.20 -12.18
CA ASP A 191 -11.23 -11.00 -11.22
C ASP A 191 -11.53 -10.19 -9.96
N ARG A 192 -10.54 -9.42 -9.48
CA ARG A 192 -10.76 -8.52 -8.34
C ARG A 192 -11.73 -7.39 -8.68
N LEU A 193 -11.65 -6.80 -9.87
CA LEU A 193 -12.59 -5.77 -10.31
C LEU A 193 -14.03 -6.31 -10.38
N ASP A 194 -14.21 -7.52 -10.90
CA ASP A 194 -15.51 -8.16 -10.95
C ASP A 194 -16.04 -8.48 -9.55
N GLN A 195 -15.18 -8.91 -8.62
CA GLN A 195 -15.54 -9.11 -7.20
C GLN A 195 -15.90 -7.79 -6.51
N LEU A 196 -15.12 -6.72 -6.68
CA LEU A 196 -15.42 -5.39 -6.14
C LEU A 196 -16.75 -4.86 -6.67
N ASN A 197 -17.04 -5.03 -7.96
CA ASN A 197 -18.30 -4.59 -8.55
C ASN A 197 -19.49 -5.46 -8.11
N LYS A 198 -19.26 -6.74 -7.80
CA LYS A 198 -20.29 -7.61 -7.22
C LYS A 198 -20.65 -7.18 -5.79
N ASP A 199 -19.65 -6.91 -4.97
CA ASP A 199 -19.84 -6.54 -3.56
C ASP A 199 -20.28 -5.08 -3.39
N PHE A 200 -19.79 -4.20 -4.25
CA PHE A 200 -20.05 -2.76 -4.23
C PHE A 200 -20.41 -2.25 -5.64
N PRO A 201 -21.61 -2.56 -6.17
CA PRO A 201 -22.01 -2.15 -7.51
C PRO A 201 -21.84 -0.65 -7.75
N VAL A 202 -21.37 -0.28 -8.94
CA VAL A 202 -21.21 1.13 -9.34
C VAL A 202 -22.54 1.87 -9.20
N ASN A 203 -22.54 2.95 -8.43
CA ASN A 203 -23.69 3.81 -8.20
C ASN A 203 -23.24 5.25 -7.91
N THR A 204 -24.18 6.16 -7.67
CA THR A 204 -23.87 7.58 -7.49
C THR A 204 -22.99 7.88 -6.27
N SER A 205 -23.03 7.07 -5.21
CA SER A 205 -22.25 7.31 -3.98
C SER A 205 -20.79 6.86 -4.11
N ASN A 206 -20.50 5.83 -4.91
CA ASN A 206 -19.16 5.27 -5.08
C ASN A 206 -18.53 5.53 -6.46
N CYS A 207 -19.24 6.22 -7.36
CA CYS A 207 -18.77 6.55 -8.72
C CYS A 207 -17.41 7.28 -8.75
N ILE A 208 -17.06 8.01 -7.68
CA ILE A 208 -15.76 8.68 -7.54
C ILE A 208 -14.63 7.64 -7.56
N ILE A 209 -14.73 6.63 -6.71
CA ILE A 209 -13.71 5.60 -6.54
C ILE A 209 -13.52 4.83 -7.85
N TYR A 210 -14.62 4.44 -8.49
CA TYR A 210 -14.55 3.72 -9.76
C TYR A 210 -14.02 4.58 -10.93
N ASN A 211 -14.29 5.88 -10.93
CA ASN A 211 -13.66 6.80 -11.88
C ASN A 211 -12.14 6.87 -11.65
N ASP A 212 -11.71 6.87 -10.39
CA ASP A 212 -10.30 6.94 -10.02
C ASP A 212 -9.56 5.62 -10.32
N PHE A 213 -10.22 4.47 -10.16
CA PHE A 213 -9.75 3.18 -10.68
C PHE A 213 -9.59 3.19 -12.20
N GLY A 214 -10.59 3.69 -12.93
CA GLY A 214 -10.52 3.80 -14.38
C GLY A 214 -9.37 4.71 -14.83
N TYR A 215 -9.16 5.83 -14.13
CA TYR A 215 -8.00 6.70 -14.35
C TYR A 215 -6.67 5.98 -14.07
N ALA A 216 -6.55 5.28 -12.94
CA ALA A 216 -5.34 4.56 -12.56
C ALA A 216 -4.96 3.48 -13.57
N LEU A 217 -5.94 2.68 -14.04
CA LEU A 217 -5.76 1.67 -15.08
C LEU A 217 -5.30 2.29 -16.41
N ALA A 218 -5.90 3.43 -16.80
CA ALA A 218 -5.49 4.16 -17.99
C ALA A 218 -4.04 4.67 -17.89
N GLN A 219 -3.63 5.19 -16.72
CA GLN A 219 -2.24 5.58 -16.48
C GLN A 219 -1.28 4.38 -16.56
N ALA A 220 -1.75 3.20 -16.15
CA ALA A 220 -1.00 1.95 -16.23
C ALA A 220 -1.03 1.28 -17.61
N GLY A 221 -1.71 1.89 -18.59
CA GLY A 221 -1.83 1.41 -19.97
C GLY A 221 -2.89 0.34 -20.20
N ASP A 222 -3.68 -0.04 -19.19
CA ASP A 222 -4.82 -0.93 -19.35
C ASP A 222 -6.08 -0.15 -19.77
N ASN A 223 -6.05 0.33 -21.01
CA ASN A 223 -7.14 1.13 -21.58
C ASN A 223 -8.44 0.35 -21.75
N ALA A 224 -8.37 -0.98 -21.90
CA ALA A 224 -9.56 -1.82 -22.07
C ALA A 224 -10.37 -1.90 -20.77
N SER A 225 -9.71 -2.28 -19.67
CA SER A 225 -10.34 -2.33 -18.35
C SER A 225 -10.77 -0.93 -17.89
N ALA A 226 -9.92 0.08 -18.12
CA ALA A 226 -10.26 1.48 -17.84
C ALA A 226 -11.54 1.91 -18.55
N TYR A 227 -11.66 1.65 -19.86
CA TYR A 227 -12.84 2.04 -20.62
C TYR A 227 -14.11 1.34 -20.12
N LYS A 228 -14.06 0.02 -19.89
CA LYS A 228 -15.19 -0.76 -19.32
C LYS A 228 -15.69 -0.11 -18.03
N LEU A 229 -14.77 0.22 -17.13
CA LEU A 229 -15.10 0.77 -15.82
C LEU A 229 -15.65 2.20 -15.90
N LEU A 230 -15.00 3.07 -16.68
CA LEU A 230 -15.44 4.46 -16.87
C LEU A 230 -16.82 4.53 -17.53
N LYS A 231 -17.13 3.61 -18.45
CA LYS A 231 -18.47 3.50 -19.05
C LYS A 231 -19.53 3.09 -18.03
N ALA A 232 -19.22 2.21 -17.08
CA ALA A 232 -20.13 1.88 -15.99
C ALA A 232 -20.39 3.11 -15.08
N VAL A 233 -19.36 3.91 -14.80
CA VAL A 233 -19.50 5.19 -14.07
C VAL A 233 -20.40 6.18 -14.84
N GLU A 234 -20.26 6.26 -16.17
CA GLU A 234 -21.05 7.19 -16.99
C GLU A 234 -22.55 6.90 -16.93
N LEU A 235 -22.95 5.63 -16.81
CA LEU A 235 -24.35 5.25 -16.69
C LEU A 235 -25.02 5.84 -15.43
N VAL A 236 -24.27 6.04 -14.35
CA VAL A 236 -24.80 6.53 -13.07
C VAL A 236 -24.45 8.00 -12.80
N SER A 237 -23.45 8.56 -13.48
CA SER A 237 -22.98 9.93 -13.28
C SER A 237 -22.52 10.58 -14.61
N PRO A 238 -23.43 10.76 -15.59
CA PRO A 238 -23.07 11.23 -16.93
C PRO A 238 -22.54 12.68 -16.95
N ASP A 239 -22.95 13.50 -15.98
CA ASP A 239 -22.57 14.91 -15.94
C ASP A 239 -21.17 15.16 -15.37
N ARG A 240 -20.56 14.14 -14.75
CA ARG A 240 -19.24 14.25 -14.11
C ARG A 240 -18.19 14.77 -15.09
N ILE A 241 -17.70 15.97 -14.85
CA ILE A 241 -16.79 16.66 -15.78
C ILE A 241 -15.49 15.86 -15.96
N VAL A 242 -14.85 15.44 -14.87
CA VAL A 242 -13.58 14.70 -14.91
C VAL A 242 -13.71 13.34 -15.63
N LEU A 243 -14.87 12.69 -15.55
CA LEU A 243 -15.13 11.42 -16.25
C LEU A 243 -15.00 11.58 -17.76
N LYS A 244 -15.54 12.66 -18.32
CA LYS A 244 -15.47 12.95 -19.76
C LYS A 244 -14.02 13.04 -20.22
N LEU A 245 -13.15 13.70 -19.43
CA LEU A 245 -11.73 13.77 -19.73
C LEU A 245 -11.06 12.39 -19.67
N ASN A 246 -11.37 11.59 -18.64
CA ASN A 246 -10.79 10.26 -18.48
C ASN A 246 -11.19 9.32 -19.64
N ILE A 247 -12.46 9.32 -20.04
CA ILE A 247 -12.92 8.54 -21.21
C ILE A 247 -12.24 9.03 -22.50
N ALA A 248 -12.14 10.36 -22.68
CA ALA A 248 -11.46 10.94 -23.83
C ALA A 248 -9.99 10.49 -23.92
N ASP A 249 -9.27 10.55 -22.79
CA ASP A 249 -7.86 10.16 -22.69
C ASP A 249 -7.66 8.67 -23.04
N VAL A 250 -8.54 7.79 -22.55
CA VAL A 250 -8.51 6.34 -22.84
C VAL A 250 -8.79 6.02 -24.32
N LEU A 251 -9.77 6.71 -24.92
CA LEU A 251 -10.14 6.46 -26.33
C LEU A 251 -9.15 7.05 -27.34
N TRP A 252 -8.25 7.95 -26.93
CA TRP A 252 -7.45 8.74 -27.86
C TRP A 252 -6.60 7.90 -28.83
N SER A 253 -6.06 6.77 -28.39
CA SER A 253 -5.23 5.90 -29.23
C SER A 253 -6.05 4.91 -30.08
N SER A 254 -7.28 4.59 -29.70
CA SER A 254 -8.09 3.54 -30.33
C SER A 254 -9.25 4.07 -31.18
N ASP A 255 -9.93 5.13 -30.73
CA ASP A 255 -11.04 5.78 -31.43
C ASP A 255 -10.95 7.31 -31.23
N LYS A 256 -10.18 7.96 -32.10
CA LYS A 256 -10.00 9.42 -32.09
C LYS A 256 -11.31 10.18 -32.34
N SER A 257 -12.26 9.59 -33.05
CA SER A 257 -13.53 10.24 -33.35
C SER A 257 -14.40 10.30 -32.09
N ALA A 258 -14.56 9.18 -31.39
CA ALA A 258 -15.25 9.15 -30.10
C ALA A 258 -14.51 9.96 -29.03
N SER A 259 -13.18 9.85 -28.96
CA SER A 259 -12.34 10.64 -28.05
C SER A 259 -12.56 12.15 -28.20
N ARG A 260 -12.59 12.66 -29.44
CA ARG A 260 -12.87 14.09 -29.75
C ARG A 260 -14.24 14.54 -29.23
N ILE A 261 -15.27 13.69 -29.32
CA ILE A 261 -16.60 14.00 -28.79
C ILE A 261 -16.53 14.22 -27.28
N TYR A 262 -15.84 13.34 -26.54
CA TYR A 262 -15.69 13.50 -25.09
C TYR A 262 -14.85 14.72 -24.71
N TYR A 263 -13.79 15.05 -25.46
CA TYR A 263 -13.04 16.28 -25.21
C TYR A 263 -13.89 17.53 -25.38
N LYS A 264 -14.72 17.60 -26.43
CA LYS A 264 -15.65 18.73 -26.63
C LYS A 264 -16.62 18.85 -25.46
N LYS A 265 -17.25 17.75 -25.05
CA LYS A 265 -18.13 17.72 -23.87
C LYS A 265 -17.43 18.17 -22.58
N TYR A 266 -16.17 17.79 -22.39
CA TYR A 266 -15.36 18.24 -21.26
C TYR A 266 -15.08 19.74 -21.31
N ASP A 267 -14.60 20.26 -22.45
CA ASP A 267 -14.31 21.69 -22.65
C ASP A 267 -15.57 22.55 -22.40
N GLU A 268 -16.70 22.15 -22.98
CA GLU A 268 -18.01 22.79 -22.77
C GLU A 268 -18.40 22.79 -21.28
N SER A 269 -18.29 21.65 -20.61
CA SER A 269 -18.65 21.54 -19.18
C SER A 269 -17.74 22.38 -18.28
N MET A 270 -16.44 22.45 -18.58
CA MET A 270 -15.48 23.27 -17.83
C MET A 270 -15.74 24.77 -18.01
N ARG A 271 -16.10 25.21 -19.23
CA ARG A 271 -16.50 26.60 -19.53
C ARG A 271 -17.77 26.98 -18.79
N GLN A 272 -18.81 26.14 -18.86
CA GLN A 272 -20.06 26.38 -18.13
C GLN A 272 -19.85 26.49 -16.61
N ALA A 273 -18.86 25.78 -16.08
CA ALA A 273 -18.49 25.86 -14.66
C ALA A 273 -17.55 27.03 -14.30
N GLY A 274 -17.17 27.90 -15.26
CA GLY A 274 -16.24 29.01 -15.05
C GLY A 274 -14.80 28.56 -14.73
N LYS A 275 -14.39 27.39 -15.24
CA LYS A 275 -13.10 26.73 -14.95
C LYS A 275 -12.19 26.68 -16.18
N GLU A 276 -12.31 27.62 -17.10
CA GLU A 276 -11.58 27.63 -18.38
C GLU A 276 -10.06 27.55 -18.20
N LYS A 277 -9.54 28.21 -17.15
CA LYS A 277 -8.11 28.22 -16.82
C LYS A 277 -7.56 26.85 -16.42
N LEU A 278 -8.43 25.90 -16.05
CA LEU A 278 -8.05 24.54 -15.64
C LEU A 278 -8.15 23.53 -16.80
N ILE A 279 -8.59 23.96 -18.00
CA ILE A 279 -8.66 23.08 -19.17
C ILE A 279 -7.23 22.74 -19.61
N PRO A 280 -6.82 21.44 -19.58
CA PRO A 280 -5.49 21.06 -20.00
C PRO A 280 -5.27 21.36 -21.48
N ARG A 281 -4.08 21.85 -21.84
CA ARG A 281 -3.72 22.16 -23.25
C ARG A 281 -4.02 20.99 -24.21
N ARG A 282 -3.77 19.75 -23.77
CA ARG A 282 -4.03 18.54 -24.55
C ARG A 282 -5.48 18.43 -25.04
N VAL A 283 -6.45 18.98 -24.31
CA VAL A 283 -7.86 18.98 -24.71
C VAL A 283 -8.05 19.80 -25.98
N VAL A 284 -7.53 21.03 -25.99
CA VAL A 284 -7.61 21.93 -27.15
C VAL A 284 -6.89 21.32 -28.35
N ASP A 285 -5.69 20.78 -28.13
CA ASP A 285 -4.90 20.16 -29.19
C ASP A 285 -5.63 18.95 -29.81
N ARG A 286 -6.23 18.08 -28.98
CA ARG A 286 -6.94 16.88 -29.43
C ARG A 286 -8.30 17.17 -30.06
N ILE A 287 -8.98 18.26 -29.69
CA ILE A 287 -10.20 18.71 -30.36
C ILE A 287 -9.90 19.13 -31.81
N ASN A 288 -8.76 19.81 -32.02
CA ASN A 288 -8.40 20.42 -33.30
C ASN A 288 -7.57 19.50 -34.21
N SER A 289 -7.13 18.34 -33.74
CA SER A 289 -6.44 17.35 -34.56
C SER A 289 -7.37 16.76 -35.62
N ILE A 290 -6.87 16.62 -36.84
CA ILE A 290 -7.56 16.00 -37.99
C ILE A 290 -7.51 14.48 -37.87
#